data_AF-A0AAU8H1J7-F1
#
_entry.id   AF-A0AAU8H1J7-F1
#
_cell.length_a   1.000
_cell.length_b   1.000
_cell.length_c   1.000
_cell.angle_alpha   90.00
_cell.angle_beta   90.00
_cell.angle_gamma   90.00
#
_symmetry.space_group_name_H-M   'P 1'
#
loop_
_entity.id
_entity.type
_entity.pdbx_description
1 polymer ?
#
loop_
_entity_poly.entity_id
_entity_poly.type
_entity_poly.pdbx_seq_one_letter_code
_entity_poly.pdbx_strand_id
1 'polypeptide(L)'
;MKQFLTFITILIVIVSFSTVGYAQKAAETKPAEQKSAEALSEGKIEIKVDKNQLSGGGKITITGKAPAGRDVYIEVWSEKTVRAARLDSDPDPRTGKRPYIFYMTDEMPGFYKLILPEKYKSVLEEEKAKGKKWSVSEIIKKSGADTVYGYPAKIKIDRYQTTLWASIIGSRGTKLEPMDEKENKRRSMQLLKARFRSIGAIFSSNLKIEENGSFKASVELPSNVAPGKYFVVAKVDKDIKSEPVVIENVVSFPNVYLPNAGRTVNIFWPFLLTLAITTFGVVMGAGGGFILNPVLVMLGLPHTVVAGSVMPTVLFSQATGIYNYSKIKFISWKLGITLGLAMAVGGFIGPKLTELITLEQYKFLFGWVLIILAALMFWQTTPKYLEKNKKEQAILKEFKKRAEEAAKKKSEGGK
;
A
#
# COMPACT_ATOMS: atom_id res chain seq x y z
N MET A 1 -23.42 -21.34 17.97
CA MET A 1 -23.25 -20.13 18.81
C MET A 1 -22.26 -20.34 19.95
N LYS A 2 -22.41 -21.36 20.81
CA LYS A 2 -21.43 -21.66 21.89
C LYS A 2 -19.99 -21.87 21.39
N GLN A 3 -19.76 -22.68 20.35
CA GLN A 3 -18.43 -22.90 19.76
C GLN A 3 -17.80 -21.64 19.13
N PHE A 4 -18.63 -20.72 18.62
CA PHE A 4 -18.19 -19.45 18.05
C PHE A 4 -17.76 -18.46 19.16
N LEU A 5 -18.51 -18.44 20.26
CA LEU A 5 -18.14 -17.68 21.45
C LEU A 5 -16.84 -18.21 22.07
N THR A 6 -16.69 -19.53 22.19
CA THR A 6 -15.46 -20.16 22.71
C THR A 6 -14.23 -19.81 21.85
N PHE A 7 -14.38 -19.74 20.53
CA PHE A 7 -13.29 -19.36 19.62
C PHE A 7 -12.89 -17.89 19.77
N ILE A 8 -13.87 -16.99 19.96
CA ILE A 8 -13.62 -15.56 20.22
C ILE A 8 -12.96 -15.37 21.60
N THR A 9 -13.37 -16.11 22.62
CA THR A 9 -12.75 -16.03 23.96
C THR A 9 -11.30 -16.53 23.93
N ILE A 10 -10.99 -17.60 23.20
CA ILE A 10 -9.62 -18.08 23.01
C ILE A 10 -8.78 -17.05 22.24
N LEU A 11 -9.35 -16.41 21.22
CA LEU A 11 -8.68 -15.35 20.45
C LEU A 11 -8.36 -14.13 21.34
N ILE A 12 -9.26 -13.74 22.24
CA ILE A 12 -9.06 -12.62 23.18
C ILE A 12 -8.00 -12.96 24.25
N VAL A 13 -7.97 -14.19 24.75
CA VAL A 13 -6.96 -14.63 25.74
C VAL A 13 -5.55 -14.70 25.14
N ILE A 14 -5.41 -15.06 23.87
CA ILE A 14 -4.12 -15.03 23.15
C ILE A 14 -3.67 -13.58 22.88
N VAL A 15 -4.62 -12.66 22.64
CA VAL A 15 -4.33 -11.23 22.46
C VAL A 15 -3.81 -10.59 23.77
N SER A 16 -4.32 -10.98 24.93
CA SER A 16 -3.90 -10.42 26.23
C SER A 16 -2.51 -10.91 26.71
N PHE A 17 -1.99 -12.02 26.19
CA PHE A 17 -0.66 -12.54 26.56
C PHE A 17 0.49 -11.99 25.70
N SER A 18 0.19 -11.24 24.63
CA SER A 18 1.22 -10.68 23.75
C SER A 18 1.60 -9.22 24.07
N THR A 19 0.99 -8.62 25.09
CA THR A 19 1.27 -7.23 25.53
C THR A 19 2.03 -7.12 26.85
N VAL A 20 2.35 -8.23 27.52
CA VAL A 20 3.09 -8.24 28.78
C VAL A 20 4.37 -9.06 28.61
N GLY A 21 5.48 -8.38 28.29
CA GLY A 21 6.79 -9.03 28.38
C GLY A 21 7.83 -8.61 27.37
N TYR A 22 8.00 -7.33 27.07
CA TYR A 22 9.29 -6.83 26.54
C TYR A 22 9.55 -5.41 27.05
N ALA A 23 9.72 -5.29 28.36
CA ALA A 23 10.38 -4.16 29.00
C ALA A 23 11.67 -4.66 29.68
N GLN A 24 12.76 -3.94 29.42
CA GLN A 24 14.07 -4.01 30.07
C GLN A 24 14.91 -5.29 29.95
N LYS A 25 15.90 -5.20 29.05
CA LYS A 25 17.29 -5.45 29.45
C LYS A 25 18.19 -4.38 28.83
N ALA A 26 18.42 -3.33 29.60
CA ALA A 26 19.45 -2.35 29.34
C ALA A 26 20.80 -3.06 29.44
N ALA A 27 21.58 -3.05 28.36
CA ALA A 27 22.99 -3.39 28.41
C ALA A 27 23.75 -2.09 28.70
N GLU A 28 24.28 -1.99 29.92
CA GLU A 28 25.25 -0.98 30.31
C GLU A 28 26.47 -1.06 29.39
N THR A 29 26.78 0.05 28.72
CA THR A 29 28.12 0.28 28.14
C THR A 29 28.62 1.61 28.66
N LYS A 30 29.79 1.55 29.30
CA LYS A 30 30.49 2.63 29.99
C LYS A 30 30.77 3.82 29.05
N PRO A 31 30.85 5.05 29.59
CA PRO A 31 31.03 6.27 28.81
C PRO A 31 32.43 6.33 28.22
N ALA A 32 32.55 6.43 26.89
CA ALA A 32 33.80 6.80 26.24
C ALA A 32 33.94 8.32 26.23
N GLU A 33 35.11 8.77 26.67
CA GLU A 33 35.52 10.13 27.00
C GLU A 33 35.25 11.17 25.91
N GLN A 34 34.86 12.37 26.39
CA GLN A 34 34.97 13.62 25.66
C GLN A 34 36.44 13.86 25.27
N LYS A 35 36.72 13.98 23.98
CA LYS A 35 37.81 14.83 23.50
C LYS A 35 37.20 16.02 22.76
N SER A 36 37.35 17.17 23.39
CA SER A 36 37.08 18.50 22.88
C SER A 36 38.12 18.90 21.82
N ALA A 37 37.62 19.72 20.88
CA ALA A 37 38.31 20.74 20.12
C ALA A 37 39.45 20.31 19.17
N GLU A 38 39.10 20.17 17.90
CA GLU A 38 39.94 20.63 16.79
C GLU A 38 39.04 21.17 15.69
N ALA A 39 39.34 22.39 15.24
CA ALA A 39 38.59 23.11 14.22
C ALA A 39 38.75 22.40 12.86
N LEU A 40 37.66 21.84 12.33
CA LEU A 40 37.66 21.19 11.03
C LEU A 40 37.37 22.20 9.90
N SER A 41 38.28 22.15 8.94
CA SER A 41 38.43 22.92 7.70
C SER A 41 37.17 23.01 6.84
N GLU A 42 37.04 24.15 6.16
CA GLU A 42 36.03 24.46 5.14
C GLU A 42 35.76 23.26 4.20
N GLY A 43 34.51 22.77 4.20
CA GLY A 43 33.98 21.90 3.13
C GLY A 43 33.53 20.50 3.53
N LYS A 44 33.78 20.01 4.75
CA LYS A 44 33.31 18.68 5.20
C LYS A 44 32.04 18.78 6.05
N ILE A 45 31.03 17.97 5.72
CA ILE A 45 29.83 17.79 6.53
C ILE A 45 30.01 16.52 7.36
N GLU A 46 29.98 16.65 8.69
CA GLU A 46 29.97 15.50 9.59
C GLU A 46 28.53 15.14 9.96
N ILE A 47 28.25 13.84 9.99
CA ILE A 47 26.97 13.29 10.45
C ILE A 47 27.22 12.23 11.51
N LYS A 48 26.44 12.31 12.58
CA LYS A 48 26.33 11.28 13.60
C LYS A 48 24.87 10.86 13.73
N VAL A 49 24.68 9.58 14.01
CA VAL A 49 23.38 8.97 14.21
C VAL A 49 23.36 8.38 15.62
N ASP A 50 22.25 8.52 16.32
CA ASP A 50 22.09 8.02 17.71
C ASP A 50 22.08 6.49 17.79
N LYS A 51 21.60 5.81 16.75
CA LYS A 51 21.49 4.34 16.68
C LYS A 51 21.94 3.81 15.33
N ASN A 52 22.85 2.83 15.36
CA ASN A 52 23.35 2.17 14.14
C ASN A 52 22.54 0.91 13.77
N GLN A 53 21.71 0.40 14.69
CA GLN A 53 20.83 -0.75 14.47
C GLN A 53 19.41 -0.51 14.98
N LEU A 54 18.42 -0.99 14.22
CA LEU A 54 17.00 -0.97 14.54
C LEU A 54 16.38 -2.37 14.44
N SER A 55 15.34 -2.63 15.24
CA SER A 55 14.60 -3.89 15.24
C SER A 55 13.17 -3.66 14.77
N GLY A 56 12.96 -3.72 13.45
CA GLY A 56 11.64 -3.50 12.85
C GLY A 56 11.15 -2.06 12.96
N GLY A 57 12.00 -1.07 12.72
CA GLY A 57 11.66 0.36 12.75
C GLY A 57 12.05 1.09 14.04
N GLY A 58 11.67 2.36 14.15
CA GLY A 58 12.00 3.20 15.30
C GLY A 58 12.34 4.64 14.95
N LYS A 59 12.57 5.45 16.00
CA LYS A 59 13.01 6.84 15.86
C LYS A 59 14.53 6.92 15.92
N ILE A 60 15.08 7.62 14.94
CA ILE A 60 16.49 7.94 14.80
C ILE A 60 16.66 9.45 14.92
N THR A 61 17.68 9.87 15.64
CA THR A 61 18.11 11.27 15.71
C THR A 61 19.40 11.43 14.94
N ILE A 62 19.39 12.34 13.97
CA ILE A 62 20.52 12.66 13.12
C ILE A 62 21.05 14.01 13.58
N THR A 63 22.32 14.07 13.94
CA THR A 63 23.03 15.30 14.29
C THR A 63 24.22 15.49 13.38
N GLY A 64 24.62 16.73 13.14
CA GLY A 64 25.78 16.99 12.31
C GLY A 64 26.17 18.45 12.30
N LYS A 65 27.25 18.75 11.59
CA LYS A 65 27.74 20.12 11.40
C LYS A 65 27.96 20.36 9.91
N ALA A 66 27.43 21.47 9.42
CA ALA A 66 27.55 21.91 8.04
C ALA A 66 28.11 23.35 7.98
N PRO A 67 28.59 23.80 6.81
CA PRO A 67 29.00 25.18 6.61
C PRO A 67 27.87 26.17 6.99
N ALA A 68 28.21 27.19 7.79
CA ALA A 68 27.24 28.16 8.29
C ALA A 68 26.59 28.96 7.14
N GLY A 69 25.31 29.31 7.31
CA GLY A 69 24.57 30.17 6.38
C GLY A 69 24.01 29.48 5.11
N ARG A 70 24.19 28.16 4.95
CA ARG A 70 23.59 27.40 3.83
C ARG A 70 22.51 26.42 4.30
N ASP A 71 21.57 26.12 3.41
CA ASP A 71 20.52 25.14 3.69
C ASP A 71 21.07 23.72 3.66
N VAL A 72 20.87 23.00 4.76
CA VAL A 72 21.17 21.57 4.84
C VAL A 72 19.92 20.77 4.51
N TYR A 73 20.09 19.68 3.79
CA TYR A 73 19.04 18.72 3.48
C TYR A 73 19.55 17.32 3.80
N ILE A 74 18.69 16.44 4.31
CA ILE A 74 19.07 15.07 4.64
C ILE A 74 18.26 14.11 3.78
N GLU A 75 18.95 13.27 3.01
CA GLU A 75 18.35 12.22 2.21
C GLU A 75 18.56 10.88 2.92
N VAL A 76 17.46 10.16 3.17
CA VAL A 76 17.45 8.83 3.79
C VAL A 76 16.79 7.84 2.84
N TRP A 77 17.47 6.75 2.51
CA TRP A 77 16.90 5.72 1.64
C TRP A 77 17.29 4.31 2.06
N SER A 78 16.46 3.32 1.70
CA SER A 78 16.74 1.91 1.94
C SER A 78 17.55 1.28 0.80
N GLU A 79 18.40 0.32 1.15
CA GLU A 79 19.09 -0.58 0.21
C GLU A 79 18.11 -1.42 -0.60
N LYS A 80 17.07 -1.96 0.06
CA LYS A 80 16.07 -2.77 -0.62
C LYS A 80 15.26 -1.91 -1.58
N THR A 81 15.19 -2.37 -2.83
CA THR A 81 14.39 -1.75 -3.88
C THR A 81 13.04 -2.46 -4.03
N VAL A 82 12.11 -1.76 -4.67
CA VAL A 82 10.75 -2.17 -4.96
C VAL A 82 10.37 -1.73 -6.36
N ARG A 83 9.41 -2.42 -6.94
CA ARG A 83 8.84 -2.02 -8.21
C ARG A 83 7.92 -0.82 -8.04
N ALA A 84 8.10 0.20 -8.87
CA ALA A 84 7.17 1.31 -9.03
C ALA A 84 6.73 1.40 -10.48
N ALA A 85 5.45 1.65 -10.69
CA ALA A 85 4.86 1.76 -12.01
C ALA A 85 3.82 2.86 -12.08
N ARG A 86 3.73 3.52 -13.23
CA ARG A 86 2.71 4.52 -13.54
C ARG A 86 2.35 4.43 -15.02
N LEU A 87 1.06 4.34 -15.30
CA LEU A 87 0.54 4.53 -16.66
C LEU A 87 0.23 6.01 -16.87
N ASP A 88 0.77 6.59 -17.94
CA ASP A 88 0.46 7.94 -18.38
C ASP A 88 -0.70 7.90 -19.37
N SER A 89 -1.90 8.11 -18.83
CA SER A 89 -3.16 8.18 -19.56
C SER A 89 -3.73 9.60 -19.61
N ASP A 90 -3.00 10.57 -19.04
CA ASP A 90 -3.44 11.96 -18.98
C ASP A 90 -3.43 12.54 -20.41
N PRO A 91 -4.48 13.25 -20.86
CA PRO A 91 -4.48 13.90 -22.16
C PRO A 91 -3.34 14.90 -22.22
N ASP A 92 -2.53 14.86 -23.27
CA ASP A 92 -1.48 15.86 -23.46
C ASP A 92 -2.13 17.24 -23.65
N PRO A 93 -1.77 18.26 -22.84
CA PRO A 93 -2.32 19.60 -22.96
C PRO A 93 -2.14 20.24 -24.35
N ARG A 94 -1.13 19.79 -25.11
CA ARG A 94 -0.79 20.36 -26.43
C ARG A 94 -1.45 19.63 -27.59
N THR A 95 -1.62 18.31 -27.50
CA THR A 95 -2.11 17.50 -28.62
C THR A 95 -3.50 16.92 -28.39
N GLY A 96 -4.02 16.97 -27.15
CA GLY A 96 -5.29 16.37 -26.75
C GLY A 96 -5.33 14.84 -26.82
N LYS A 97 -4.29 14.21 -27.38
CA LYS A 97 -4.16 12.75 -27.52
C LYS A 97 -3.62 12.15 -26.23
N ARG A 98 -4.11 10.95 -25.90
CA ARG A 98 -3.62 10.18 -24.75
C ARG A 98 -2.42 9.34 -25.19
N PRO A 99 -1.24 9.53 -24.58
CA PRO A 99 -0.01 8.88 -25.05
C PRO A 99 0.05 7.39 -24.69
N TYR A 100 -0.62 6.95 -23.61
CA TYR A 100 -0.60 5.57 -23.10
C TYR A 100 0.83 5.02 -22.95
N ILE A 101 1.67 5.73 -22.21
CA ILE A 101 3.05 5.30 -21.94
C ILE A 101 3.10 4.70 -20.54
N PHE A 102 3.57 3.46 -20.44
CA PHE A 102 3.74 2.78 -19.17
C PHE A 102 5.18 2.94 -18.68
N TYR A 103 5.35 3.69 -17.59
CA TYR A 103 6.63 3.88 -16.93
C TYR A 103 6.79 2.86 -15.80
N MET A 104 7.96 2.24 -15.73
CA MET A 104 8.25 1.20 -14.75
C MET A 104 9.72 1.23 -14.32
N THR A 105 9.96 0.97 -13.04
CA THR A 105 11.30 0.79 -12.49
C THR A 105 11.26 -0.28 -11.42
N ASP A 106 12.32 -1.08 -11.34
CA ASP A 106 12.54 -2.10 -10.30
C ASP A 106 13.57 -1.65 -9.25
N GLU A 107 14.12 -0.44 -9.42
CA GLU A 107 15.20 0.14 -8.62
C GLU A 107 14.70 1.23 -7.64
N MET A 108 13.39 1.43 -7.51
CA MET A 108 12.86 2.41 -6.57
C MET A 108 13.19 1.98 -5.14
N PRO A 109 13.71 2.84 -4.26
CA PRO A 109 13.95 2.46 -2.87
C PRO A 109 12.63 2.15 -2.14
N GLY A 110 12.63 1.08 -1.34
CA GLY A 110 11.49 0.68 -0.50
C GLY A 110 11.08 1.72 0.53
N PHE A 111 12.05 2.50 1.00
CA PHE A 111 11.87 3.68 1.85
C PHE A 111 12.71 4.83 1.30
N TYR A 112 12.10 6.00 1.19
CA TYR A 112 12.79 7.24 0.80
C TYR A 112 12.21 8.40 1.57
N LYS A 113 13.07 9.20 2.20
CA LYS A 113 12.66 10.40 2.93
C LYS A 113 13.68 11.51 2.74
N LEU A 114 13.20 12.67 2.30
CA LEU A 114 13.96 13.90 2.18
C LEU A 114 13.54 14.86 3.31
N ILE A 115 14.48 15.19 4.18
CA ILE A 115 14.27 16.10 5.30
C ILE A 115 14.71 17.50 4.86
N LEU A 116 13.75 18.41 4.92
CA LEU A 116 13.88 19.83 4.61
C LEU A 116 14.06 20.64 5.91
N PRO A 117 14.75 21.78 5.85
CA PRO A 117 14.75 22.79 6.91
C PRO A 117 13.34 23.19 7.37
N GLU A 118 13.18 23.52 8.66
CA GLU A 118 11.88 23.94 9.25
C GLU A 118 11.23 25.12 8.52
N LYS A 119 12.03 26.03 7.93
CA LYS A 119 11.52 27.16 7.15
C LYS A 119 10.63 26.77 5.96
N TYR A 120 10.78 25.55 5.42
CA TYR A 120 9.96 25.05 4.31
C TYR A 120 8.69 24.31 4.75
N LYS A 121 8.35 24.34 6.05
CA LYS A 121 7.12 23.73 6.56
C LYS A 121 5.87 24.30 5.89
N SER A 122 5.82 25.60 5.61
CA SER A 122 4.72 26.27 4.92
C SER A 122 4.49 25.71 3.51
N VAL A 123 5.56 25.42 2.76
CA VAL A 123 5.51 24.81 1.43
C VAL A 123 4.86 23.41 1.49
N LEU A 124 5.18 22.62 2.51
CA LEU A 124 4.57 21.30 2.68
C LEU A 124 3.08 21.38 3.03
N GLU A 125 2.67 22.34 3.86
CA GLU A 125 1.26 22.54 4.20
C GLU A 125 0.43 23.07 3.02
N GLU A 126 0.98 23.98 2.22
CA GLU A 126 0.34 24.47 0.99
C GLU A 126 0.07 23.32 0.00
N GLU A 127 1.06 22.43 -0.19
CA GLU A 127 0.91 21.29 -1.09
C GLU A 127 -0.01 20.21 -0.51
N LYS A 128 -0.04 20.02 0.81
CA LYS A 128 -1.04 19.15 1.46
C LYS A 128 -2.47 19.66 1.24
N ALA A 129 -2.67 20.98 1.25
CA ALA A 129 -3.98 21.59 1.01
C ALA A 129 -4.51 21.31 -0.42
N LYS A 130 -3.62 21.09 -1.40
CA LYS A 130 -4.02 20.69 -2.78
C LYS A 130 -4.59 19.26 -2.88
N GLY A 131 -4.60 18.49 -1.81
CA GLY A 131 -5.26 17.18 -1.74
C GLY A 131 -4.64 16.14 -2.68
N LYS A 132 -5.29 15.86 -3.83
CA LYS A 132 -4.79 14.88 -4.83
C LYS A 132 -3.89 15.50 -5.91
N LYS A 133 -3.91 16.83 -6.06
CA LYS A 133 -3.24 17.55 -7.15
C LYS A 133 -1.80 17.96 -6.85
N TRP A 134 -1.29 17.73 -5.63
CA TRP A 134 0.09 18.06 -5.23
C TRP A 134 1.15 17.45 -6.14
N SER A 135 2.33 18.07 -6.22
CA SER A 135 3.43 17.56 -7.05
C SER A 135 4.75 17.52 -6.30
N VAL A 136 5.45 16.37 -6.39
CA VAL A 136 6.82 16.20 -5.87
C VAL A 136 7.77 17.21 -6.51
N SER A 137 7.59 17.49 -7.81
CA SER A 137 8.45 18.45 -8.52
C SER A 137 8.24 19.89 -8.06
N GLU A 138 7.02 20.27 -7.66
CA GLU A 138 6.73 21.61 -7.15
C GLU A 138 7.34 21.80 -5.76
N ILE A 139 7.22 20.80 -4.88
CA ILE A 139 7.83 20.80 -3.54
C ILE A 139 9.35 20.97 -3.67
N ILE A 140 10.01 20.13 -4.47
CA ILE A 140 11.47 20.16 -4.63
C ILE A 140 11.96 21.50 -5.19
N LYS A 141 11.22 22.10 -6.12
CA LYS A 141 11.56 23.43 -6.68
C LYS A 141 11.36 24.55 -5.65
N LYS A 142 10.20 24.58 -4.98
CA LYS A 142 9.88 25.60 -3.96
C LYS A 142 10.77 25.49 -2.73
N SER A 143 11.24 24.29 -2.39
CA SER A 143 12.14 24.07 -1.26
C SER A 143 13.62 24.18 -1.61
N GLY A 144 13.98 24.55 -2.84
CA GLY A 144 15.40 24.64 -3.27
C GLY A 144 16.15 23.29 -3.33
N ALA A 145 15.45 22.16 -3.15
CA ALA A 145 16.07 20.84 -3.02
C ALA A 145 16.38 20.17 -4.38
N ASP A 146 16.29 20.89 -5.50
CA ASP A 146 16.48 20.32 -6.84
C ASP A 146 17.90 19.79 -7.06
N THR A 147 18.91 20.46 -6.49
CA THR A 147 20.33 20.06 -6.54
C THR A 147 20.64 18.88 -5.62
N VAL A 148 19.80 18.67 -4.61
CA VAL A 148 19.96 17.67 -3.55
C VAL A 148 19.31 16.34 -3.90
N TYR A 149 18.16 16.38 -4.57
CA TYR A 149 17.40 15.19 -4.98
C TYR A 149 18.26 14.26 -5.84
N GLY A 150 18.74 13.18 -5.22
CA GLY A 150 19.87 12.43 -5.75
C GLY A 150 19.53 11.00 -6.11
N TYR A 151 19.28 10.16 -5.11
CA TYR A 151 19.18 8.72 -5.33
C TYR A 151 18.04 8.35 -6.30
N PRO A 152 16.78 8.80 -6.09
CA PRO A 152 15.71 8.45 -7.01
C PRO A 152 15.83 9.17 -8.37
N ALA A 153 16.65 10.22 -8.51
CA ALA A 153 16.85 10.90 -9.80
C ALA A 153 17.63 10.04 -10.80
N LYS A 154 18.49 9.14 -10.31
CA LYS A 154 19.44 8.34 -11.09
C LYS A 154 18.95 6.93 -11.42
N ILE A 155 17.80 6.52 -10.89
CA ILE A 155 17.26 5.17 -11.11
C ILE A 155 16.94 4.95 -12.59
N LYS A 156 17.11 3.71 -13.05
CA LYS A 156 16.70 3.33 -14.40
C LYS A 156 15.17 3.24 -14.48
N ILE A 157 14.58 3.97 -15.43
CA ILE A 157 13.15 3.91 -15.73
C ILE A 157 12.97 3.39 -17.14
N ASP A 158 12.34 2.23 -17.26
CA ASP A 158 11.88 1.73 -18.54
C ASP A 158 10.54 2.39 -18.89
N ARG A 159 10.37 2.71 -20.18
CA ARG A 159 9.10 3.18 -20.74
C ARG A 159 8.65 2.23 -21.83
N TYR A 160 7.37 1.90 -21.81
CA TYR A 160 6.74 1.04 -22.79
C TYR A 160 5.59 1.78 -23.45
N GLN A 161 5.58 1.80 -24.78
CA GLN A 161 4.42 2.24 -25.53
C GLN A 161 3.38 1.13 -25.41
N THR A 162 2.31 1.42 -24.68
CA THR A 162 1.23 0.47 -24.49
C THR A 162 -0.02 0.95 -25.22
N THR A 163 -0.96 0.04 -25.37
CA THR A 163 -2.32 0.35 -25.81
C THR A 163 -3.27 -0.08 -24.70
N LEU A 164 -4.48 0.44 -24.75
CA LEU A 164 -5.55 0.02 -23.85
C LEU A 164 -5.74 -1.50 -23.84
N TRP A 165 -5.63 -2.13 -25.02
CA TRP A 165 -5.75 -3.58 -25.17
C TRP A 165 -4.56 -4.33 -24.61
N ALA A 166 -3.35 -3.81 -24.80
CA ALA A 166 -2.15 -4.40 -24.23
C ALA A 166 -2.23 -4.42 -22.69
N SER A 167 -2.69 -3.35 -22.04
CA SER A 167 -2.84 -3.32 -20.58
C SER A 167 -3.86 -4.35 -20.06
N ILE A 168 -4.96 -4.56 -20.79
CA ILE A 168 -6.03 -5.51 -20.41
C ILE A 168 -5.56 -6.96 -20.50
N ILE A 169 -4.80 -7.32 -21.55
CA ILE A 169 -4.26 -8.68 -21.71
C ILE A 169 -2.95 -8.91 -20.93
N GLY A 170 -2.53 -7.94 -20.11
CA GLY A 170 -1.29 -8.02 -19.33
C GLY A 170 -0.01 -7.83 -20.15
N SER A 171 -0.12 -7.38 -21.40
CA SER A 171 1.02 -7.02 -22.25
C SER A 171 1.57 -5.66 -21.86
N ARG A 172 2.91 -5.58 -21.76
CA ARG A 172 3.61 -4.33 -21.45
C ARG A 172 3.67 -3.39 -22.66
N GLY A 173 3.39 -3.88 -23.86
CA GLY A 173 3.57 -3.14 -25.11
C GLY A 173 5.01 -3.17 -25.61
N THR A 174 5.39 -2.20 -26.44
CA THR A 174 6.73 -2.12 -27.04
C THR A 174 7.67 -1.27 -26.20
N LYS A 175 8.88 -1.77 -25.94
CA LYS A 175 9.89 -1.02 -25.17
C LYS A 175 10.40 0.16 -26.00
N LEU A 176 10.33 1.35 -25.44
CA LEU A 176 10.87 2.57 -26.07
C LEU A 176 12.32 2.80 -25.66
N GLU A 177 13.03 3.62 -26.43
CA GLU A 177 14.42 3.99 -26.16
C GLU A 177 14.60 4.65 -24.79
N PRO A 178 15.82 4.63 -24.20
CA PRO A 178 16.11 5.35 -22.96
C PRO A 178 15.76 6.85 -23.05
N MET A 179 15.42 7.45 -21.91
CA MET A 179 15.13 8.89 -21.80
C MET A 179 16.40 9.68 -21.50
N ASP A 180 16.38 10.98 -21.80
CA ASP A 180 17.37 11.94 -21.31
C ASP A 180 17.33 12.06 -19.78
N GLU A 181 18.45 12.43 -19.14
CA GLU A 181 18.60 12.51 -17.68
C GLU A 181 17.57 13.45 -17.04
N LYS A 182 17.28 14.57 -17.71
CA LYS A 182 16.31 15.56 -17.22
C LYS A 182 14.89 15.02 -17.18
N GLU A 183 14.49 14.28 -18.22
CA GLU A 183 13.18 13.65 -18.28
C GLU A 183 13.11 12.45 -17.32
N ASN A 184 14.19 11.67 -17.19
CA ASN A 184 14.29 10.59 -16.21
C ASN A 184 14.08 11.11 -14.77
N LYS A 185 14.76 12.22 -14.40
CA LYS A 185 14.57 12.89 -13.11
C LYS A 185 13.14 13.35 -12.89
N ARG A 186 12.47 13.87 -13.93
CA ARG A 186 11.06 14.29 -13.85
C ARG A 186 10.13 13.08 -13.63
N ARG A 187 10.35 11.99 -14.37
CA ARG A 187 9.53 10.77 -14.27
C ARG A 187 9.77 10.04 -12.96
N SER A 188 10.97 10.08 -12.40
CA SER A 188 11.24 9.49 -11.09
C SER A 188 10.46 10.16 -9.97
N MET A 189 10.32 11.49 -9.99
CA MET A 189 9.47 12.23 -9.05
C MET A 189 7.99 11.82 -9.15
N GLN A 190 7.50 11.55 -10.37
CA GLN A 190 6.14 11.08 -10.59
C GLN A 190 5.93 9.64 -10.09
N LEU A 191 6.93 8.76 -10.28
CA LEU A 191 6.91 7.39 -9.74
C LEU A 191 7.01 7.39 -8.22
N LEU A 192 7.78 8.31 -7.64
CA LEU A 192 7.87 8.52 -6.19
C LEU A 192 6.50 8.90 -5.62
N LYS A 193 5.81 9.86 -6.26
CA LYS A 193 4.41 10.21 -5.92
C LYS A 193 3.48 9.01 -6.03
N ALA A 194 3.56 8.25 -7.13
CA ALA A 194 2.70 7.09 -7.37
C ALA A 194 2.89 5.99 -6.30
N ARG A 195 4.13 5.81 -5.84
CA ARG A 195 4.50 4.79 -4.86
C ARG A 195 4.14 5.15 -3.41
N PHE A 196 4.51 6.34 -2.95
CA PHE A 196 4.38 6.75 -1.56
C PHE A 196 3.03 7.44 -1.26
N ARG A 197 2.39 8.04 -2.27
CA ARG A 197 1.05 8.67 -2.26
C ARG A 197 0.80 9.80 -1.26
N SER A 198 1.62 9.97 -0.24
CA SER A 198 1.51 11.05 0.73
C SER A 198 2.79 11.88 0.80
N ILE A 199 2.62 13.17 1.04
CA ILE A 199 3.74 14.12 1.18
C ILE A 199 4.59 13.74 2.40
N GLY A 200 3.97 13.42 3.54
CA GLY A 200 4.69 13.07 4.78
C GLY A 200 5.47 11.74 4.73
N ALA A 201 5.17 10.87 3.76
CA ALA A 201 5.98 9.68 3.51
C ALA A 201 7.30 10.01 2.80
N ILE A 202 7.31 11.04 1.95
CA ILE A 202 8.48 11.43 1.14
C ILE A 202 9.26 12.58 1.81
N PHE A 203 8.55 13.55 2.41
CA PHE A 203 9.13 14.78 2.91
C PHE A 203 8.87 14.94 4.41
N SER A 204 9.84 15.52 5.11
CA SER A 204 9.71 15.98 6.48
C SER A 204 10.35 17.36 6.62
N SER A 205 9.84 18.22 7.48
CA SER A 205 10.37 19.57 7.68
C SER A 205 10.84 19.79 9.12
N ASN A 206 11.46 18.79 9.74
CA ASN A 206 11.84 18.79 11.16
C ASN A 206 13.35 18.91 11.37
N LEU A 207 14.05 19.49 10.39
CA LEU A 207 15.47 19.80 10.48
C LEU A 207 15.64 21.19 11.08
N LYS A 208 16.16 21.23 12.31
CA LYS A 208 16.57 22.45 12.99
C LYS A 208 18.03 22.72 12.66
N ILE A 209 18.31 23.92 12.19
CA ILE A 209 19.66 24.39 11.88
C ILE A 209 19.95 25.55 12.83
N GLU A 210 21.00 25.42 13.62
CA GLU A 210 21.49 26.47 14.51
C GLU A 210 22.40 27.43 13.73
N GLU A 211 22.54 28.67 14.22
CA GLU A 211 23.35 29.71 13.57
C GLU A 211 24.85 29.33 13.46
N ASN A 212 25.31 28.41 14.32
CA ASN A 212 26.66 27.84 14.31
C ASN A 212 26.89 26.77 13.22
N GLY A 213 25.88 26.46 12.39
CA GLY A 213 25.94 25.42 11.36
C GLY A 213 25.69 23.99 11.86
N SER A 214 25.42 23.79 13.16
CA SER A 214 24.96 22.54 13.74
C SER A 214 23.52 22.26 13.31
N PHE A 215 23.20 21.01 12.99
CA PHE A 215 21.84 20.63 12.65
C PHE A 215 21.39 19.37 13.37
N LYS A 216 20.09 19.31 13.64
CA LYS A 216 19.42 18.18 14.28
C LYS A 216 18.12 17.87 13.57
N ALA A 217 17.94 16.61 13.20
CA ALA A 217 16.70 16.07 12.64
C ALA A 217 16.31 14.77 13.33
N SER A 218 15.03 14.44 13.27
CA SER A 218 14.53 13.13 13.68
C SER A 218 13.88 12.41 12.50
N VAL A 219 14.14 11.12 12.35
CA VAL A 219 13.49 10.29 11.35
C VAL A 219 12.80 9.15 12.06
N GLU A 220 11.50 9.03 11.84
CA GLU A 220 10.72 7.89 12.32
C GLU A 220 10.56 6.92 11.16
N LEU A 221 11.15 5.73 11.31
CA LEU A 221 10.92 4.59 10.44
C LEU A 221 9.69 3.84 10.97
N PRO A 222 8.61 3.74 10.17
CA PRO A 222 7.45 2.94 10.54
C PRO A 222 7.82 1.49 10.88
N SER A 223 7.05 0.83 11.74
CA SER A 223 7.35 -0.54 12.15
C SER A 223 7.29 -1.58 11.02
N ASN A 224 6.67 -1.22 9.90
CA ASN A 224 6.48 -2.06 8.72
C ASN A 224 7.48 -1.76 7.58
N VAL A 225 8.63 -1.14 7.87
CA VAL A 225 9.65 -0.84 6.85
C VAL A 225 10.47 -2.07 6.42
N ALA A 226 11.19 -1.96 5.31
CA ALA A 226 12.04 -3.03 4.79
C ALA A 226 13.22 -3.36 5.74
N PRO A 227 13.67 -4.63 5.83
CA PRO A 227 14.92 -4.97 6.49
C PRO A 227 16.12 -4.57 5.62
N GLY A 228 17.30 -4.51 6.24
CA GLY A 228 18.57 -4.24 5.57
C GLY A 228 19.13 -2.85 5.88
N LYS A 229 20.05 -2.38 5.03
CA LYS A 229 20.78 -1.13 5.25
C LYS A 229 19.96 0.08 4.82
N TYR A 230 20.08 1.15 5.60
CA TYR A 230 19.54 2.47 5.33
C TYR A 230 20.71 3.44 5.26
N PHE A 231 20.74 4.23 4.20
CA PHE A 231 21.79 5.21 3.97
C PHE A 231 21.26 6.59 4.33
N VAL A 232 22.04 7.33 5.11
CA VAL A 232 21.75 8.71 5.50
C VAL A 232 22.87 9.60 4.96
N VAL A 233 22.50 10.59 4.14
CA VAL A 233 23.44 11.58 3.59
C VAL A 233 22.88 12.97 3.79
N ALA A 234 23.68 13.87 4.33
CA ALA A 234 23.38 15.30 4.33
C ALA A 234 24.03 15.96 3.12
N LYS A 235 23.30 16.87 2.51
CA LYS A 235 23.70 17.62 1.33
C LYS A 235 23.31 19.07 1.53
N VAL A 236 24.17 19.96 1.07
CA VAL A 236 23.91 21.40 1.10
C VAL A 236 23.66 21.90 -0.32
N ASP A 237 24.51 21.47 -1.26
CA ASP A 237 24.45 21.81 -2.69
C ASP A 237 24.72 20.57 -3.56
N LYS A 238 24.93 20.77 -4.87
CA LYS A 238 25.28 19.70 -5.82
C LYS A 238 26.59 18.99 -5.46
N ASP A 239 27.53 19.75 -4.89
CA ASP A 239 28.94 19.35 -4.74
C ASP A 239 29.32 19.00 -3.29
N ILE A 240 28.65 19.58 -2.29
CA ILE A 240 28.95 19.34 -0.86
C ILE A 240 27.99 18.27 -0.31
N LYS A 241 28.54 17.08 -0.04
CA LYS A 241 27.84 15.92 0.51
C LYS A 241 28.64 15.30 1.65
N SER A 242 27.95 14.79 2.66
CA SER A 242 28.57 13.98 3.70
C SER A 242 28.92 12.58 3.18
N GLU A 243 29.77 11.88 3.92
CA GLU A 243 29.86 10.42 3.79
C GLU A 243 28.53 9.76 4.21
N PRO A 244 28.13 8.65 3.56
CA PRO A 244 26.90 7.95 3.88
C PRO A 244 27.02 7.20 5.20
N VAL A 245 26.19 7.58 6.18
CA VAL A 245 26.05 6.80 7.41
C VAL A 245 25.07 5.66 7.17
N VAL A 246 25.48 4.44 7.53
CA VAL A 246 24.70 3.22 7.32
C VAL A 246 24.02 2.80 8.62
N ILE A 247 22.72 2.55 8.55
CA ILE A 247 21.89 2.06 9.66
C ILE A 247 21.31 0.71 9.25
N GLU A 248 21.44 -0.31 10.08
CA GLU A 248 20.88 -1.63 9.78
C GLU A 248 19.53 -1.83 10.48
N ASN A 249 18.51 -2.20 9.73
CA ASN A 249 17.22 -2.61 10.27
C ASN A 249 17.07 -4.12 10.17
N VAL A 250 17.06 -4.80 11.30
CA VAL A 250 16.85 -6.25 11.40
C VAL A 250 15.38 -6.51 11.67
N VAL A 251 14.81 -7.48 10.95
CA VAL A 251 13.44 -7.94 11.16
C VAL A 251 13.49 -9.40 11.55
N SER A 252 12.92 -9.74 12.69
CA SER A 252 12.81 -11.10 13.20
C SER A 252 11.39 -11.66 12.99
N PHE A 253 11.29 -12.98 12.92
CA PHE A 253 10.02 -13.70 12.96
C PHE A 253 9.21 -13.30 14.20
N PRO A 254 7.89 -13.03 14.11
CA PRO A 254 6.94 -13.40 13.06
C PRO A 254 6.73 -12.38 11.94
N ASN A 255 7.53 -11.31 11.90
CA ASN A 255 7.46 -10.30 10.87
C ASN A 255 8.23 -10.76 9.63
N VAL A 256 7.56 -10.76 8.48
CA VAL A 256 8.13 -11.21 7.20
C VAL A 256 8.17 -10.04 6.24
N TYR A 257 9.30 -9.87 5.56
CA TYR A 257 9.47 -8.87 4.52
C TYR A 257 8.79 -9.32 3.23
N LEU A 258 7.96 -8.46 2.65
CA LEU A 258 7.34 -8.66 1.34
C LEU A 258 8.10 -7.84 0.29
N PRO A 259 8.95 -8.48 -0.56
CA PRO A 259 9.79 -7.75 -1.53
C PRO A 259 8.97 -6.89 -2.50
N ASN A 260 7.85 -7.42 -2.98
CA ASN A 260 6.98 -6.71 -3.91
C ASN A 260 6.27 -5.51 -3.27
N ALA A 261 5.98 -5.57 -1.96
CA ALA A 261 5.30 -4.50 -1.24
C ALA A 261 6.28 -3.49 -0.62
N GLY A 262 7.56 -3.83 -0.46
CA GLY A 262 8.53 -3.04 0.30
C GLY A 262 8.17 -2.86 1.77
N ARG A 263 7.32 -3.74 2.29
CA ARG A 263 6.76 -3.64 3.64
C ARG A 263 6.98 -4.94 4.38
N THR A 264 7.22 -4.81 5.67
CA THR A 264 7.27 -5.92 6.60
C THR A 264 5.90 -6.07 7.26
N VAL A 265 5.37 -7.28 7.28
CA VAL A 265 4.09 -7.57 7.92
C VAL A 265 4.21 -8.80 8.80
N ASN A 266 3.48 -8.79 9.92
CA ASN A 266 3.31 -9.98 10.74
C ASN A 266 2.51 -11.01 9.94
N ILE A 267 3.04 -12.23 9.77
CA ILE A 267 2.41 -13.24 8.91
C ILE A 267 1.04 -13.72 9.43
N PHE A 268 0.85 -13.74 10.75
CA PHE A 268 -0.36 -14.29 11.35
C PHE A 268 -1.59 -13.44 11.07
N TRP A 269 -1.44 -12.10 11.03
CA TRP A 269 -2.59 -11.21 10.92
C TRP A 269 -3.28 -11.26 9.55
N PRO A 270 -2.57 -11.09 8.42
CA PRO A 270 -3.17 -11.26 7.10
C PRO A 270 -3.66 -12.69 6.87
N PHE A 271 -2.99 -13.70 7.43
CA PHE A 271 -3.40 -15.10 7.29
C PHE A 271 -4.76 -15.37 7.93
N LEU A 272 -4.92 -15.06 9.22
CA LEU A 272 -6.19 -15.27 9.95
C LEU A 272 -7.33 -14.44 9.34
N LEU A 273 -7.02 -13.21 8.94
CA LEU A 273 -7.98 -12.32 8.31
C LEU A 273 -8.45 -12.84 6.95
N THR A 274 -7.52 -13.32 6.12
CA THR A 274 -7.83 -13.93 4.82
C THR A 274 -8.67 -15.19 5.03
N LEU A 275 -8.30 -16.06 5.98
CA LEU A 275 -9.05 -17.28 6.28
C LEU A 275 -10.49 -16.97 6.69
N ALA A 276 -10.70 -16.04 7.62
CA ALA A 276 -12.04 -15.68 8.08
C ALA A 276 -12.90 -15.07 6.95
N ILE A 277 -12.36 -14.08 6.23
CA ILE A 277 -13.08 -13.37 5.16
C ILE A 277 -13.38 -14.29 3.98
N THR A 278 -12.44 -15.13 3.57
CA THR A 278 -12.66 -16.06 2.45
C THR A 278 -13.65 -17.16 2.81
N THR A 279 -13.60 -17.70 4.04
CA THR A 279 -14.59 -18.66 4.52
C THR A 279 -16.00 -18.07 4.48
N PHE A 280 -16.17 -16.86 5.04
CA PHE A 280 -17.46 -16.16 4.97
C PHE A 280 -17.87 -15.83 3.53
N GLY A 281 -16.91 -15.38 2.71
CA GLY A 281 -17.10 -15.06 1.31
C GLY A 281 -17.57 -16.24 0.46
N VAL A 282 -17.06 -17.45 0.73
CA VAL A 282 -17.51 -18.69 0.07
C VAL A 282 -18.91 -19.06 0.51
N VAL A 283 -19.25 -18.94 1.80
CA VAL A 283 -20.61 -19.19 2.31
C VAL A 283 -21.63 -18.23 1.68
N MET A 284 -21.25 -16.96 1.48
CA MET A 284 -22.09 -15.95 0.84
C MET A 284 -22.07 -16.05 -0.70
N GLY A 285 -21.17 -16.84 -1.30
CA GLY A 285 -21.01 -16.96 -2.75
C GLY A 285 -20.26 -15.81 -3.43
N ALA A 286 -19.73 -14.84 -2.68
CA ALA A 286 -19.09 -13.62 -3.18
C ALA A 286 -17.54 -13.65 -3.18
N GLY A 287 -16.91 -14.76 -2.77
CA GLY A 287 -15.46 -14.97 -2.85
C GLY A 287 -14.59 -14.14 -1.88
N GLY A 288 -15.18 -13.21 -1.12
CA GLY A 288 -14.52 -12.45 -0.05
C GLY A 288 -13.59 -11.32 -0.50
N GLY A 289 -13.24 -11.24 -1.79
CA GLY A 289 -12.30 -10.25 -2.33
C GLY A 289 -12.74 -8.78 -2.16
N PHE A 290 -14.05 -8.53 -2.21
CA PHE A 290 -14.62 -7.19 -2.02
C PHE A 290 -14.39 -6.64 -0.59
N ILE A 291 -14.25 -7.51 0.41
CA ILE A 291 -13.89 -7.16 1.79
C ILE A 291 -12.36 -7.20 1.96
N LEU A 292 -11.71 -8.22 1.42
CA LEU A 292 -10.28 -8.43 1.61
C LEU A 292 -9.43 -7.29 1.03
N ASN A 293 -9.81 -6.76 -0.13
CA ASN A 293 -9.10 -5.67 -0.79
C ASN A 293 -9.04 -4.37 0.04
N PRO A 294 -10.16 -3.77 0.50
CA PRO A 294 -10.08 -2.56 1.33
C PRO A 294 -9.36 -2.80 2.66
N VAL A 295 -9.55 -3.96 3.29
CA VAL A 295 -8.92 -4.27 4.57
C VAL A 295 -7.39 -4.38 4.44
N LEU A 296 -6.87 -5.06 3.42
CA LEU A 296 -5.42 -5.16 3.20
C LEU A 296 -4.79 -3.81 2.82
N VAL A 297 -5.51 -2.96 2.10
CA VAL A 297 -5.07 -1.58 1.81
C VAL A 297 -4.99 -0.76 3.10
N MET A 298 -5.95 -0.90 4.01
CA MET A 298 -5.93 -0.22 5.31
C MET A 298 -4.73 -0.63 6.18
N LEU A 299 -4.19 -1.84 5.99
CA LEU A 299 -2.94 -2.28 6.62
C LEU A 299 -1.68 -1.61 6.03
N GLY A 300 -1.83 -0.70 5.07
CA GLY A 300 -0.74 0.06 4.47
C GLY A 300 -0.03 -0.67 3.33
N LEU A 301 -0.62 -1.75 2.80
CA LEU A 301 -0.09 -2.46 1.64
C LEU A 301 -0.40 -1.71 0.33
N PRO A 302 0.50 -1.73 -0.66
CA PRO A 302 0.26 -1.07 -1.94
C PRO A 302 -0.91 -1.75 -2.69
N HIS A 303 -1.85 -0.95 -3.21
CA HIS A 303 -3.03 -1.46 -3.95
C HIS A 303 -2.68 -2.43 -5.08
N THR A 304 -1.59 -2.20 -5.80
CA THR A 304 -1.15 -3.07 -6.90
C THR A 304 -0.77 -4.46 -6.41
N VAL A 305 -0.13 -4.55 -5.24
CA VAL A 305 0.23 -5.81 -4.60
C VAL A 305 -1.00 -6.49 -4.02
N VAL A 306 -1.89 -5.72 -3.36
CA VAL A 306 -3.15 -6.26 -2.83
C VAL A 306 -4.00 -6.86 -3.95
N ALA A 307 -4.18 -6.16 -5.06
CA ALA A 307 -4.93 -6.67 -6.20
C ALA A 307 -4.32 -7.98 -6.74
N GLY A 308 -3.00 -8.02 -6.91
CA GLY A 308 -2.29 -9.21 -7.38
C GLY A 308 -2.40 -10.41 -6.42
N SER A 309 -2.39 -10.18 -5.11
CA SER A 309 -2.51 -11.25 -4.11
C SER A 309 -3.95 -11.74 -3.93
N VAL A 310 -4.94 -10.83 -3.97
CA VAL A 310 -6.35 -11.17 -3.73
C VAL A 310 -6.94 -11.95 -4.91
N MET A 311 -6.55 -11.67 -6.15
CA MET A 311 -7.06 -12.38 -7.34
C MET A 311 -6.93 -13.91 -7.25
N PRO A 312 -5.74 -14.50 -7.04
CA PRO A 312 -5.60 -15.96 -6.90
C PRO A 312 -6.31 -16.48 -5.65
N THR A 313 -6.29 -15.75 -4.53
CA THR A 313 -7.00 -16.14 -3.31
C THR A 313 -8.50 -16.32 -3.55
N VAL A 314 -9.13 -15.37 -4.26
CA VAL A 314 -10.56 -15.44 -4.62
C VAL A 314 -10.81 -16.56 -5.63
N LEU A 315 -9.91 -16.75 -6.60
CA LEU A 315 -10.03 -17.83 -7.58
C LEU A 315 -10.05 -19.20 -6.90
N PHE A 316 -9.08 -19.48 -6.01
CA PHE A 316 -8.99 -20.76 -5.31
C PHE A 316 -10.11 -20.95 -4.28
N SER A 317 -10.52 -19.89 -3.59
CA SER A 317 -11.66 -19.97 -2.65
C SER A 317 -12.96 -20.31 -3.38
N GLN A 318 -13.22 -19.67 -4.52
CA GLN A 318 -14.40 -19.94 -5.33
C GLN A 318 -14.34 -21.31 -6.01
N ALA A 319 -13.17 -21.75 -6.49
CA ALA A 319 -12.99 -23.11 -7.01
C ALA A 319 -13.31 -24.17 -5.93
N THR A 320 -12.83 -23.96 -4.70
CA THR A 320 -13.14 -24.81 -3.55
C THR A 320 -14.63 -24.77 -3.20
N GLY A 321 -15.25 -23.58 -3.26
CA GLY A 321 -16.70 -23.41 -3.11
C GLY A 321 -17.48 -24.25 -4.12
N ILE A 322 -17.19 -24.08 -5.42
CA ILE A 322 -17.83 -24.85 -6.50
C ILE A 322 -17.66 -26.36 -6.26
N TYR A 323 -16.47 -26.81 -5.89
CA TYR A 323 -16.21 -28.22 -5.60
C TYR A 323 -17.09 -28.74 -4.44
N ASN A 324 -17.13 -28.01 -3.32
CA ASN A 324 -17.89 -28.40 -2.14
C ASN A 324 -19.41 -28.37 -2.39
N TYR A 325 -19.92 -27.31 -3.04
CA TYR A 325 -21.35 -27.20 -3.39
C TYR A 325 -21.75 -28.22 -4.48
N SER A 326 -20.84 -28.60 -5.37
CA SER A 326 -21.07 -29.65 -6.36
C SER A 326 -21.20 -31.02 -5.69
N LYS A 327 -20.39 -31.33 -4.67
CA LYS A 327 -20.49 -32.60 -3.93
C LYS A 327 -21.85 -32.81 -3.29
N ILE A 328 -22.46 -31.75 -2.76
CA ILE A 328 -23.80 -31.79 -2.17
C ILE A 328 -24.93 -31.63 -3.20
N LYS A 329 -24.62 -31.69 -4.51
CA LYS A 329 -25.55 -31.54 -5.64
C LYS A 329 -26.43 -30.28 -5.56
N PHE A 330 -25.89 -29.20 -4.99
CA PHE A 330 -26.62 -27.95 -4.81
C PHE A 330 -26.47 -26.99 -6.02
N ILE A 331 -25.62 -27.32 -6.99
CA ILE A 331 -25.32 -26.48 -8.14
C ILE A 331 -26.20 -26.87 -9.34
N SER A 332 -26.94 -25.91 -9.87
CA SER A 332 -27.52 -26.00 -11.22
C SER A 332 -26.48 -25.54 -12.24
N TRP A 333 -25.82 -26.50 -12.90
CA TRP A 333 -24.73 -26.23 -13.85
C TRP A 333 -25.16 -25.35 -15.03
N LYS A 334 -26.39 -25.53 -15.54
CA LYS A 334 -26.91 -24.71 -16.65
C LYS A 334 -27.02 -23.23 -16.26
N LEU A 335 -27.56 -22.95 -15.07
CA LEU A 335 -27.66 -21.58 -14.55
C LEU A 335 -26.27 -21.02 -14.21
N GLY A 336 -25.43 -21.82 -13.54
CA GLY A 336 -24.08 -21.42 -13.14
C GLY A 336 -23.19 -21.03 -14.32
N ILE A 337 -23.19 -21.83 -15.40
CA ILE A 337 -22.41 -21.53 -16.62
C ILE A 337 -22.96 -20.30 -17.33
N THR A 338 -24.28 -20.19 -17.48
CA THR A 338 -24.91 -19.05 -18.18
C THR A 338 -24.60 -17.73 -17.46
N LEU A 339 -24.75 -17.71 -16.13
CA LEU A 339 -24.43 -16.53 -15.31
C LEU A 339 -22.91 -16.28 -15.28
N GLY A 340 -22.09 -17.32 -15.17
CA GLY A 340 -20.64 -17.22 -15.18
C GLY A 340 -20.11 -16.61 -16.48
N LEU A 341 -20.68 -16.98 -17.64
CA LEU A 341 -20.30 -16.42 -18.93
C LEU A 341 -20.73 -14.95 -19.05
N ALA A 342 -21.95 -14.62 -18.60
CA ALA A 342 -22.41 -13.23 -18.55
C ALA A 342 -21.52 -12.36 -17.64
N MET A 343 -21.10 -12.88 -16.48
CA MET A 343 -20.16 -12.21 -15.58
C MET A 343 -18.78 -12.05 -16.19
N ALA A 344 -18.27 -13.07 -16.90
CA ALA A 344 -16.99 -12.98 -17.58
C ALA A 344 -17.00 -11.88 -18.64
N VAL A 345 -18.02 -11.87 -19.51
CA VAL A 345 -18.21 -10.82 -20.52
C VAL A 345 -18.35 -9.44 -19.87
N GLY A 346 -19.16 -9.32 -18.81
CA GLY A 346 -19.31 -8.08 -18.04
C GLY A 346 -18.00 -7.62 -17.40
N GLY A 347 -17.17 -8.54 -16.91
CA GLY A 347 -15.85 -8.24 -16.33
C GLY A 347 -14.85 -7.69 -17.34
N PHE A 348 -14.95 -8.06 -18.62
CA PHE A 348 -14.13 -7.49 -19.70
C PHE A 348 -14.66 -6.15 -20.22
N ILE A 349 -15.98 -6.00 -20.29
CA ILE A 349 -16.64 -4.79 -20.82
C ILE A 349 -16.65 -3.66 -19.78
N GLY A 350 -16.87 -3.98 -18.50
CA GLY A 350 -17.00 -3.03 -17.41
C GLY A 350 -15.85 -2.02 -17.33
N PRO A 351 -14.59 -2.46 -17.18
CA PRO A 351 -13.43 -1.57 -17.13
C PRO A 351 -13.36 -0.63 -18.34
N LYS A 352 -13.70 -1.10 -19.55
CA LYS A 352 -13.69 -0.28 -20.77
C LYS A 352 -14.74 0.83 -20.74
N LEU A 353 -15.95 0.52 -20.26
CA LEU A 353 -16.99 1.53 -20.12
C LEU A 353 -16.59 2.59 -19.08
N THR A 354 -15.90 2.20 -18.01
CA THR A 354 -15.47 3.15 -16.98
C THR A 354 -14.40 4.14 -17.43
N GLU A 355 -13.67 3.85 -18.51
CA GLU A 355 -12.66 4.77 -19.07
C GLU A 355 -13.26 5.83 -20.00
N LEU A 356 -14.47 5.59 -20.53
CA LEU A 356 -15.22 6.55 -21.35
C LEU A 356 -15.93 7.61 -20.50
N ILE A 357 -16.06 7.37 -19.20
CA ILE A 357 -16.82 8.20 -18.27
C ILE A 357 -15.84 8.84 -17.27
N THR A 358 -16.05 10.10 -16.91
CA THR A 358 -15.22 10.73 -15.88
C THR A 358 -15.43 10.08 -14.52
N LEU A 359 -14.41 10.07 -13.65
CA LEU A 359 -14.47 9.42 -12.33
C LEU A 359 -15.60 9.96 -11.44
N GLU A 360 -16.00 11.21 -11.64
CA GLU A 360 -17.10 11.87 -10.93
C GLU A 360 -18.47 11.37 -11.41
N GLN A 361 -18.67 11.30 -12.73
CA GLN A 361 -19.88 10.73 -13.34
C GLN A 361 -20.01 9.23 -13.01
N TYR A 362 -18.91 8.48 -13.01
CA TYR A 362 -18.91 7.07 -12.61
C TYR A 362 -19.40 6.90 -11.17
N LYS A 363 -18.87 7.69 -10.23
CA LYS A 363 -19.28 7.64 -8.83
C LYS A 363 -20.75 8.00 -8.65
N PHE A 364 -21.21 9.02 -9.37
CA PHE A 364 -22.61 9.44 -9.34
C PHE A 364 -23.54 8.32 -9.84
N LEU A 365 -23.24 7.74 -11.01
CA LEU A 365 -24.01 6.64 -11.59
C LEU A 365 -23.99 5.39 -10.70
N PHE A 366 -22.80 5.00 -10.22
CA PHE A 366 -22.63 3.86 -9.34
C PHE A 366 -23.39 4.03 -8.02
N GLY A 367 -23.36 5.24 -7.45
CA GLY A 367 -24.13 5.58 -6.25
C GLY A 367 -25.63 5.39 -6.45
N TRP A 368 -26.18 5.87 -7.57
CA TRP A 368 -27.59 5.66 -7.91
C TRP A 368 -27.96 4.19 -8.09
N VAL A 369 -27.11 3.41 -8.78
CA VAL A 369 -27.32 1.97 -8.93
C VAL A 369 -27.36 1.27 -7.57
N LEU A 370 -26.46 1.62 -6.65
CA LEU A 370 -26.45 1.06 -5.29
C LEU A 370 -27.70 1.46 -4.50
N ILE A 371 -28.16 2.70 -4.61
CA ILE A 371 -29.40 3.16 -3.94
C ILE A 371 -30.61 2.38 -4.48
N ILE A 372 -30.71 2.20 -5.79
CA ILE A 372 -31.79 1.43 -6.42
C ILE A 372 -31.73 -0.03 -5.95
N LEU A 373 -30.55 -0.66 -5.95
CA LEU A 373 -30.38 -2.02 -5.46
C LEU A 373 -30.75 -2.15 -3.98
N ALA A 374 -30.31 -1.22 -3.13
CA ALA A 374 -30.65 -1.22 -1.72
C ALA A 374 -32.17 -1.06 -1.50
N ALA A 375 -32.81 -0.13 -2.23
CA ALA A 375 -34.25 0.06 -2.18
C ALA A 375 -35.02 -1.18 -2.67
N LEU A 376 -34.55 -1.82 -3.75
CA LEU A 376 -35.12 -3.08 -4.25
C LEU A 376 -34.97 -4.22 -3.25
N MET A 377 -33.80 -4.41 -2.66
CA MET A 377 -33.57 -5.44 -1.65
C MET A 377 -34.42 -5.19 -0.39
N PHE A 378 -34.55 -3.93 0.03
CA PHE A 378 -35.38 -3.54 1.16
C PHE A 378 -36.87 -3.80 0.88
N TRP A 379 -37.33 -3.46 -0.33
CA TRP A 379 -38.70 -3.72 -0.78
C TRP A 379 -38.99 -5.23 -0.86
N GLN A 380 -38.06 -6.02 -1.39
CA GLN A 380 -38.18 -7.49 -1.45
C GLN A 380 -38.20 -8.14 -0.06
N THR A 381 -37.59 -7.51 0.93
CA THR A 381 -37.57 -7.97 2.33
C THR A 381 -38.84 -7.58 3.09
N THR A 382 -39.71 -6.73 2.52
CA THR A 382 -40.96 -6.30 3.15
C THR A 382 -42.01 -7.43 3.08
N PRO A 383 -42.76 -7.72 4.16
CA PRO A 383 -43.69 -8.86 4.22
C PRO A 383 -44.76 -8.84 3.10
N LYS A 384 -45.20 -7.65 2.68
CA LYS A 384 -46.17 -7.47 1.59
C LYS A 384 -45.71 -7.99 0.22
N TYR A 385 -44.40 -8.06 -0.04
CA TYR A 385 -43.84 -8.54 -1.31
C TYR A 385 -43.71 -10.09 -1.32
N LEU A 386 -43.22 -10.65 -0.22
CA LEU A 386 -43.10 -12.10 0.01
C LEU A 386 -44.47 -12.82 0.00
N GLU A 387 -45.53 -12.14 0.44
CA GLU A 387 -46.90 -12.68 0.42
C GLU A 387 -47.48 -12.79 -1.01
N LYS A 388 -47.03 -11.94 -1.94
CA LYS A 388 -47.60 -11.85 -3.30
C LYS A 388 -46.93 -12.82 -4.29
N ASN A 389 -45.67 -13.19 -4.06
CA ASN A 389 -44.92 -14.07 -4.95
C ASN A 389 -45.02 -15.55 -4.56
N LYS A 390 -45.98 -16.28 -5.16
CA LYS A 390 -46.18 -17.73 -4.96
C LYS A 390 -44.92 -18.58 -5.16
N LYS A 391 -43.99 -18.15 -6.04
CA LYS A 391 -42.70 -18.84 -6.29
C LYS A 391 -41.73 -18.71 -5.11
N GLU A 392 -41.64 -17.53 -4.49
CA GLU A 392 -40.76 -17.31 -3.34
C GLU A 392 -41.27 -18.05 -2.10
N GLN A 393 -42.59 -18.10 -1.88
CA GLN A 393 -43.18 -18.93 -0.81
C GLN A 393 -42.91 -20.42 -1.00
N ALA A 394 -43.01 -20.92 -2.23
CA ALA A 394 -42.70 -22.32 -2.54
C ALA A 394 -41.22 -22.62 -2.26
N ILE A 395 -40.31 -21.73 -2.67
CA ILE A 395 -38.87 -21.84 -2.39
C ILE A 395 -38.59 -21.78 -0.88
N LEU A 396 -39.24 -20.87 -0.15
CA LEU A 396 -39.06 -20.74 1.29
C LEU A 396 -39.57 -21.97 2.05
N LYS A 397 -40.70 -22.54 1.60
CA LYS A 397 -41.29 -23.76 2.16
C LYS A 397 -40.45 -24.99 1.86
N GLU A 398 -39.90 -25.10 0.66
CA GLU A 398 -38.97 -26.17 0.28
C GLU A 398 -37.63 -26.06 1.02
N PHE A 399 -37.09 -24.84 1.17
CA PHE A 399 -35.85 -24.59 1.91
C PHE A 399 -36.01 -24.93 3.40
N LYS A 400 -37.11 -24.51 4.02
CA LYS A 400 -37.45 -24.87 5.41
C LYS A 400 -37.61 -26.39 5.58
N LYS A 401 -38.32 -27.05 4.67
CA LYS A 401 -38.48 -28.51 4.69
C LYS A 401 -37.13 -29.24 4.60
N ARG A 402 -36.26 -28.85 3.67
CA ARG A 402 -34.91 -29.44 3.53
C ARG A 402 -34.02 -29.14 4.75
N ALA A 403 -34.13 -27.95 5.34
CA ALA A 403 -33.40 -27.58 6.55
C ALA A 403 -33.87 -28.40 7.77
N GLU A 404 -35.17 -28.63 7.92
CA GLU A 404 -35.76 -29.49 8.96
C GLU A 404 -35.39 -30.96 8.77
N GLU A 405 -35.40 -31.49 7.55
CA GLU A 405 -34.94 -32.85 7.23
C GLU A 405 -33.44 -33.03 7.53
N ALA A 406 -32.62 -32.02 7.23
CA ALA A 406 -31.19 -32.02 7.58
C ALA A 406 -30.95 -31.91 9.09
N ALA A 407 -31.78 -31.15 9.81
CA ALA A 407 -31.74 -31.05 11.27
C ALA A 407 -32.15 -32.38 11.93
N LYS A 408 -33.21 -33.04 11.43
CA LYS A 408 -33.65 -34.36 11.89
C LYS A 408 -32.60 -35.44 11.65
N LYS A 409 -31.96 -35.45 10.47
CA LYS A 409 -30.84 -36.37 10.19
C LYS A 409 -29.64 -36.14 11.12
N LYS A 410 -29.38 -34.89 11.54
CA LYS A 410 -28.33 -34.59 12.54
C LYS A 410 -28.70 -35.01 13.96
N SER A 411 -29.98 -34.99 14.33
CA SER A 411 -30.43 -35.52 15.63
C SER A 411 -30.50 -37.05 15.67
N GLU A 412 -30.76 -37.70 14.52
CA GLU A 412 -30.82 -39.16 14.39
C GLU A 412 -29.45 -39.82 14.16
N GLY A 413 -28.48 -39.10 13.56
CA GLY A 413 -27.10 -39.57 13.36
C GLY A 413 -26.15 -39.37 14.55
N GLY A 414 -26.69 -39.03 15.72
CA GLY A 414 -25.96 -38.91 16.99
C GLY A 414 -26.00 -40.22 17.79
N LYS A 415 -25.36 -41.27 17.28
CA LYS A 415 -24.80 -42.39 18.06
C LYS A 415 -23.49 -42.81 17.45
#